data_AF-A0A2H4VKX6-F1
#
_entry.id   AF-A0A2H4VKX6-F1
#
_cell.length_a   1.000
_cell.length_b   1.000
_cell.length_c   1.000
_cell.angle_alpha   90.00
_cell.angle_beta   90.00
_cell.angle_gamma   90.00
#
_symmetry.space_group_name_H-M   'P 1'
#
loop_
_entity.id
_entity.type
_entity.pdbx_description
1 polymer ?
#
loop_
_entity_poly.entity_id
_entity_poly.type
_entity_poly.pdbx_seq_one_letter_code
_entity_poly.pdbx_strand_id
1 'polypeptide(L)'
;MTGRNQYKTLDQWWKIDDEQLKTPEHDELLIWLLKKENLKKIITAKDPEALNWDWKNVKIHAEEYIIAENGYRVGAPDIIFSIPRHPTNECETNHSNKNISPSCGSDHKYNPHEHYQHYSRYFIEIKPEITNFGSTLRQLKLYISYGYEGKAYLLTEDQRYKEEFETQGIKVIYPPKIQSNL
;
A
#
# COMPACT_ATOMS: atom_id res chain seq x y z
N MET A 1 -2.42 40.11 -27.28
CA MET A 1 -1.46 39.00 -27.12
C MET A 1 -1.82 38.22 -25.87
N THR A 2 -2.31 37.01 -26.04
CA THR A 2 -2.89 36.13 -25.02
C THR A 2 -1.82 35.36 -24.25
N GLY A 3 -1.62 35.69 -22.98
CA GLY A 3 -0.73 34.96 -22.06
C GLY A 3 -1.52 34.37 -20.90
N ARG A 4 -2.32 33.31 -21.14
CA ARG A 4 -2.88 32.48 -20.06
C ARG A 4 -1.90 31.33 -19.78
N ASN A 5 -0.96 31.55 -18.88
CA ASN A 5 -0.28 30.43 -18.23
C ASN A 5 -1.25 29.82 -17.20
N GLN A 6 -2.15 28.97 -17.69
CA GLN A 6 -2.99 28.11 -16.85
C GLN A 6 -2.35 26.71 -16.78
N TYR A 7 -1.17 26.61 -16.15
CA TYR A 7 -0.69 25.29 -15.73
C TYR A 7 -1.50 24.88 -14.50
N LYS A 8 -2.63 24.21 -14.73
CA LYS A 8 -3.33 23.51 -13.64
C LYS A 8 -2.42 22.39 -13.15
N THR A 9 -2.14 22.36 -11.84
CA THR A 9 -1.42 21.23 -11.23
C THR A 9 -2.22 19.94 -11.43
N LEU A 10 -1.57 18.77 -11.36
CA LEU A 10 -2.27 17.47 -11.38
C LEU A 10 -3.41 17.48 -10.35
N ASP A 11 -3.19 17.98 -9.14
CA ASP A 11 -4.24 18.14 -8.12
C ASP A 11 -5.48 18.93 -8.62
N GLN A 12 -5.29 19.99 -9.41
CA GLN A 12 -6.40 20.78 -9.98
C GLN A 12 -7.09 20.10 -11.16
N TRP A 13 -6.41 19.22 -11.89
CA TRP A 13 -7.02 18.36 -12.90
C TRP A 13 -7.86 17.26 -12.29
N TRP A 14 -7.43 16.74 -11.13
CA TRP A 14 -8.04 15.58 -10.51
C TRP A 14 -9.19 15.92 -9.56
N LYS A 15 -9.41 17.21 -9.22
CA LYS A 15 -10.42 17.64 -8.23
C LYS A 15 -10.50 16.61 -7.10
N ILE A 16 -9.37 16.42 -6.42
CA ILE A 16 -9.22 15.50 -5.26
C ILE A 16 -9.96 16.13 -4.06
N ASP A 17 -11.20 16.55 -4.27
CA ASP A 17 -12.16 16.79 -3.20
C ASP A 17 -12.94 15.49 -3.11
N ASP A 18 -12.26 14.46 -2.62
CA ASP A 18 -12.93 13.21 -2.33
C ASP A 18 -13.81 13.47 -1.11
N GLU A 19 -15.11 13.68 -1.35
CA GLU A 19 -16.09 13.94 -0.30
C GLU A 19 -16.10 12.83 0.76
N GLN A 20 -15.59 11.63 0.43
CA GLN A 20 -15.46 10.52 1.36
C GLN A 20 -14.35 10.71 2.40
N LEU A 21 -13.33 11.52 2.15
CA LEU A 21 -12.33 11.90 3.16
C LEU A 21 -12.91 12.73 4.32
N LYS A 22 -14.20 13.09 4.25
CA LYS A 22 -14.89 13.93 5.24
C LYS A 22 -16.02 13.18 5.93
N THR A 23 -16.15 11.86 5.72
CA THR A 23 -17.22 11.08 6.33
C THR A 23 -16.75 10.47 7.66
N PRO A 24 -17.60 10.48 8.71
CA PRO A 24 -17.28 9.83 9.98
C PRO A 24 -16.94 8.34 9.83
N GLU A 25 -17.55 7.66 8.85
CA GLU A 25 -17.29 6.25 8.54
C GLU A 25 -15.89 6.03 8.00
N HIS A 26 -15.39 6.90 7.11
CA HIS A 26 -14.02 6.82 6.62
C HIS A 26 -13.01 7.05 7.77
N ASP A 27 -13.23 8.10 8.57
CA ASP A 27 -12.37 8.44 9.71
C ASP A 27 -12.29 7.28 10.72
N GLU A 28 -13.42 6.65 11.03
CA GLU A 28 -13.47 5.50 11.94
C GLU A 28 -12.61 4.33 11.41
N LEU A 29 -12.71 4.04 10.11
CA LEU A 29 -11.95 2.98 9.47
C LEU A 29 -10.45 3.29 9.41
N LEU A 30 -10.09 4.53 9.12
CA LEU A 30 -8.71 5.00 9.15
C LEU A 30 -8.11 4.83 10.54
N ILE A 31 -8.75 5.39 11.58
CA ILE A 31 -8.31 5.29 12.97
C ILE A 31 -8.22 3.82 13.42
N TRP A 32 -9.17 2.98 12.99
CA TRP A 32 -9.16 1.56 13.29
C TRP A 32 -7.93 0.86 12.69
N LEU A 33 -7.59 1.14 11.43
CA LEU A 33 -6.44 0.55 10.74
C LEU A 33 -5.08 1.05 11.26
N LEU A 34 -5.00 2.25 11.85
CA LEU A 34 -3.76 2.75 12.46
C LEU A 34 -3.28 1.89 13.63
N LYS A 35 -4.16 1.06 14.21
CA LYS A 35 -3.78 0.05 15.21
C LYS A 35 -3.17 -1.16 14.50
N LYS A 36 -1.89 -1.45 14.78
CA LYS A 36 -1.13 -2.56 14.17
C LYS A 36 -1.85 -3.92 14.22
N GLU A 37 -2.53 -4.23 15.33
CA GLU A 37 -3.26 -5.51 15.48
C GLU A 37 -4.47 -5.62 14.55
N ASN A 38 -5.16 -4.51 14.33
CA ASN A 38 -6.29 -4.45 13.41
C ASN A 38 -5.82 -4.59 11.96
N LEU A 39 -4.77 -3.87 11.60
CA LEU A 39 -4.10 -4.00 10.31
C LEU A 39 -3.63 -5.45 10.07
N LYS A 40 -2.95 -6.05 11.05
CA LYS A 40 -2.52 -7.45 10.98
C LYS A 40 -3.70 -8.39 10.73
N LYS A 41 -4.77 -8.23 11.51
CA LYS A 41 -5.96 -9.08 11.42
C LYS A 41 -6.59 -9.01 10.03
N ILE A 42 -6.82 -7.81 9.50
CA ILE A 42 -7.51 -7.65 8.20
C ILE A 42 -6.63 -8.09 7.03
N ILE A 43 -5.32 -7.82 7.08
CA ILE A 43 -4.40 -8.21 6.03
C ILE A 43 -4.21 -9.72 6.02
N THR A 44 -3.99 -10.35 7.17
CA THR A 44 -3.81 -11.82 7.26
C THR A 44 -5.05 -12.60 6.82
N ALA A 45 -6.24 -12.04 7.02
CA ALA A 45 -7.48 -12.65 6.53
C ALA A 45 -7.55 -12.72 5.00
N LYS A 46 -6.91 -11.77 4.30
CA LYS A 46 -6.86 -11.73 2.83
C LYS A 46 -5.59 -12.35 2.25
N ASP A 47 -4.48 -12.25 2.97
CA ASP A 47 -3.16 -12.71 2.57
C ASP A 47 -2.57 -13.59 3.69
N PRO A 48 -2.77 -14.92 3.65
CA PRO A 48 -2.31 -15.81 4.70
C PRO A 48 -0.79 -15.80 4.91
N GLU A 49 0.00 -15.47 3.88
CA GLU A 49 1.46 -15.34 4.01
C GLU A 49 1.85 -14.20 4.96
N ALA A 50 0.98 -13.20 5.10
CA ALA A 50 1.18 -12.07 5.98
C ALA A 50 1.24 -12.47 7.47
N LEU A 51 0.78 -13.67 7.84
CA LEU A 51 0.91 -14.18 9.21
C LEU A 51 2.37 -14.18 9.70
N ASN A 52 3.31 -14.42 8.78
CA ASN A 52 4.74 -14.57 9.07
C ASN A 52 5.53 -13.25 8.98
N TRP A 53 4.88 -12.13 8.67
CA TRP A 53 5.55 -10.84 8.58
C TRP A 53 5.99 -10.32 9.95
N ASP A 54 7.02 -9.46 9.95
CA ASP A 54 7.49 -8.79 11.16
C ASP A 54 6.56 -7.62 11.55
N TRP A 55 5.40 -7.98 12.10
CA TRP A 55 4.39 -7.04 12.58
C TRP A 55 4.86 -6.18 13.76
N LYS A 56 5.87 -6.64 14.51
CA LYS A 56 6.46 -5.84 15.60
C LYS A 56 7.06 -4.55 15.05
N ASN A 57 7.79 -4.68 13.95
CA ASN A 57 8.55 -3.60 13.32
C ASN A 57 7.85 -2.96 12.10
N VAL A 58 6.57 -3.26 11.87
CA VAL A 58 5.77 -2.56 10.84
C VAL A 58 5.71 -1.07 11.15
N LYS A 59 5.89 -0.26 10.10
CA LYS A 59 5.67 1.18 10.14
C LYS A 59 4.37 1.48 9.41
N ILE A 60 3.52 2.32 9.98
CA ILE A 60 2.22 2.72 9.40
C ILE A 60 2.24 4.24 9.32
N HIS A 61 1.89 4.77 8.15
CA HIS A 61 1.82 6.19 7.85
C HIS A 61 0.45 6.47 7.24
N ALA A 62 -0.27 7.45 7.78
CA ALA A 62 -1.50 7.95 7.18
C ALA A 62 -1.18 9.08 6.21
N GLU A 63 -1.93 9.17 5.10
CA GLU A 63 -1.96 10.34 4.20
C GLU A 63 -0.57 10.79 3.68
N GLU A 64 0.36 9.85 3.55
CA GLU A 64 1.69 10.15 3.03
C GLU A 64 1.65 10.21 1.49
N TYR A 65 2.24 11.26 0.91
CA TYR A 65 2.30 11.41 -0.54
C TYR A 65 3.21 10.37 -1.18
N ILE A 66 2.71 9.76 -2.25
CA ILE A 66 3.56 9.14 -3.27
C ILE A 66 4.21 10.26 -4.08
N ILE A 67 5.54 10.30 -4.07
CA ILE A 67 6.34 11.27 -4.81
C ILE A 67 7.02 10.55 -5.97
N ALA A 68 6.78 11.03 -7.18
CA ALA A 68 7.43 10.54 -8.39
C ALA A 68 8.93 10.90 -8.40
N GLU A 69 9.73 10.22 -9.23
CA GLU A 69 11.19 10.46 -9.32
C GLU A 69 11.54 11.91 -9.66
N ASN A 70 10.68 12.60 -10.41
CA ASN A 70 10.81 14.01 -10.76
C ASN A 70 10.36 14.98 -9.65
N GLY A 71 10.04 14.48 -8.45
CA GLY A 71 9.65 15.27 -7.28
C GLY A 71 8.18 15.69 -7.23
N TYR A 72 7.35 15.29 -8.20
CA TYR A 72 5.94 15.64 -8.22
C TYR A 72 5.12 14.71 -7.32
N ARG A 73 4.12 15.28 -6.64
CA ARG A 73 3.12 14.51 -5.89
C ARG A 73 2.19 13.82 -6.88
N VAL A 74 2.03 12.51 -6.69
CA VAL A 74 1.16 11.66 -7.51
C VAL A 74 -0.23 11.54 -6.86
N GLY A 75 -0.24 11.40 -5.55
CA GLY A 75 -1.43 11.29 -4.71
C GLY A 75 -1.04 10.82 -3.31
N ALA A 76 -2.01 10.72 -2.42
CA ALA A 76 -1.83 10.23 -1.05
C ALA A 76 -2.85 9.11 -0.83
N PRO A 77 -2.42 7.84 -0.79
CA PRO A 77 -3.25 6.77 -0.26
C PRO A 77 -3.57 7.03 1.21
N ASP A 78 -4.72 6.54 1.69
CA ASP A 78 -5.12 6.73 3.07
C ASP A 78 -4.09 6.16 4.05
N ILE A 79 -3.57 4.96 3.77
CA ILE A 79 -2.52 4.32 4.56
C ILE A 79 -1.42 3.77 3.68
N ILE A 80 -0.17 4.06 4.05
CA ILE A 80 1.02 3.36 3.59
C ILE A 80 1.62 2.61 4.78
N PHE A 81 1.86 1.32 4.63
CA PHE A 81 2.57 0.54 5.64
C PHE A 81 3.78 -0.19 5.06
N SER A 82 4.82 -0.31 5.88
CA SER A 82 6.12 -0.85 5.47
C SER A 82 6.51 -2.03 6.37
N ILE A 83 6.71 -3.19 5.76
CA ILE A 83 7.11 -4.44 6.43
C ILE A 83 8.60 -4.65 6.22
N PRO A 84 9.40 -4.83 7.29
CA PRO A 84 10.81 -5.12 7.14
C PRO A 84 11.05 -6.39 6.31
N ARG A 85 11.99 -6.32 5.38
CA ARG A 85 12.59 -7.45 4.69
C ARG A 85 13.83 -7.83 5.47
N HIS A 86 13.77 -8.98 6.12
CA HIS A 86 14.99 -9.60 6.61
C HIS A 86 15.69 -10.22 5.40
N PRO A 87 16.95 -9.86 5.11
CA PRO A 87 17.70 -10.60 4.11
C PRO A 87 17.71 -12.06 4.57
N THR A 88 17.41 -12.97 3.66
CA THR A 88 17.61 -14.40 3.91
C THR A 88 19.09 -14.58 4.22
N ASN A 89 19.44 -14.78 5.49
CA ASN A 89 20.78 -15.15 5.94
C ASN A 89 21.14 -16.58 5.50
N GLU A 90 20.83 -16.98 4.26
CA GLU A 90 21.24 -18.28 3.69
C GLU A 90 22.63 -18.23 3.05
N CYS A 91 23.47 -17.27 3.44
CA CYS A 91 24.92 -17.44 3.35
C CYS A 91 25.53 -17.28 4.78
N GLU A 92 24.88 -17.79 5.83
CA GLU A 92 25.57 -18.09 7.11
C GLU A 92 26.50 -19.29 6.87
N THR A 93 27.74 -19.01 6.46
CA THR A 93 28.82 -19.99 6.48
C THR A 93 29.13 -20.35 7.93
N ASN A 94 28.36 -21.29 8.50
CA ASN A 94 28.84 -22.04 9.63
C ASN A 94 30.09 -22.80 9.17
N HIS A 95 31.24 -22.49 9.75
CA HIS A 95 32.55 -23.10 9.47
C HIS A 95 32.60 -24.65 9.58
N SER A 96 31.47 -25.33 9.85
CA SER A 96 31.37 -26.78 10.01
C SER A 96 30.54 -27.53 8.96
N ASN A 97 29.90 -26.88 7.98
CA ASN A 97 29.14 -27.61 6.94
C ASN A 97 29.81 -27.50 5.56
N LYS A 98 30.44 -28.61 5.14
CA LYS A 98 31.03 -28.84 3.81
C LYS A 98 29.96 -29.02 2.70
N ASN A 99 28.92 -28.20 2.63
CA ASN A 99 28.02 -28.18 1.49
C ASN A 99 27.68 -26.72 1.14
N ILE A 100 28.43 -26.17 0.18
CA ILE A 100 28.22 -24.85 -0.39
C ILE A 100 26.94 -24.91 -1.24
N SER A 101 25.94 -24.09 -0.91
CA SER A 101 24.78 -23.87 -1.79
C SER A 101 25.25 -23.21 -3.09
N PRO A 102 24.80 -23.62 -4.29
CA PRO A 102 25.40 -23.18 -5.56
C PRO A 102 25.04 -21.74 -5.97
N SER A 103 24.23 -21.00 -5.20
CA SER A 103 23.65 -19.72 -5.66
C SER A 103 24.20 -18.44 -5.02
N CYS A 104 25.19 -18.49 -4.11
CA CYS A 104 25.90 -17.27 -3.68
C CYS A 104 26.92 -16.86 -4.78
N GLY A 105 26.42 -16.54 -5.98
CA GLY A 105 27.18 -16.13 -7.17
C GLY A 105 27.00 -14.64 -7.45
N SER A 106 28.08 -13.88 -7.20
CA SER A 106 28.47 -12.59 -7.78
C SER A 106 27.42 -11.77 -8.56
N ASP A 107 26.91 -10.69 -7.95
CA ASP A 107 26.78 -9.37 -8.59
C ASP A 107 26.31 -8.31 -7.57
N HIS A 108 27.19 -7.94 -6.63
CA HIS A 108 26.97 -6.75 -5.80
C HIS A 108 27.50 -5.51 -6.53
N LYS A 109 26.75 -5.01 -7.51
CA LYS A 109 26.80 -3.58 -7.84
C LYS A 109 26.02 -2.83 -6.76
N TYR A 110 26.71 -2.49 -5.69
CA TYR A 110 26.23 -1.60 -4.63
C TYR A 110 25.75 -0.28 -5.26
N ASN A 111 24.44 -0.01 -5.22
CA ASN A 111 23.88 1.25 -5.68
C ASN A 111 23.58 2.12 -4.44
N PRO A 112 24.30 3.23 -4.22
CA PRO A 112 24.15 4.05 -3.00
C PRO A 112 22.77 4.73 -2.84
N HIS A 113 21.83 4.56 -3.79
CA HIS A 113 20.42 4.94 -3.64
C HIS A 113 19.55 3.88 -2.93
N GLU A 114 20.12 2.78 -2.44
CA GLU A 114 19.43 1.61 -1.88
C GLU A 114 19.00 1.72 -0.40
N HIS A 115 18.83 2.93 0.16
CA HIS A 115 18.31 3.11 1.51
C HIS A 115 16.87 2.57 1.73
N TYR A 116 16.19 2.13 0.65
CA TYR A 116 14.84 1.55 0.65
C TYR A 116 14.77 0.02 0.63
N GLN A 117 15.90 -0.70 0.60
CA GLN A 117 15.89 -2.15 0.34
C GLN A 117 15.44 -3.03 1.52
N HIS A 118 15.34 -2.47 2.72
CA HIS A 118 14.96 -3.23 3.92
C HIS A 118 13.46 -3.30 4.18
N TYR A 119 12.61 -2.77 3.31
CA TYR A 119 11.16 -2.80 3.54
C TYR A 119 10.35 -3.10 2.27
N SER A 120 9.31 -3.93 2.40
CA SER A 120 8.20 -4.01 1.45
C SER A 120 7.17 -2.94 1.82
N ARG A 121 6.92 -1.97 0.93
CA ARG A 121 5.84 -0.99 1.08
C ARG A 121 4.53 -1.49 0.48
N TYR A 122 3.44 -1.28 1.19
CA TYR A 122 2.06 -1.60 0.80
C TYR A 122 1.21 -0.34 1.00
N PHE A 123 0.07 -0.27 0.33
CA PHE A 123 -0.92 0.77 0.61
C PHE A 123 -2.32 0.20 0.77
N ILE A 124 -3.14 0.92 1.51
CA ILE A 124 -4.58 0.72 1.63
C ILE A 124 -5.26 2.03 1.22
N GLU A 125 -6.20 1.93 0.29
CA GLU A 125 -7.19 2.97 0.03
C GLU A 125 -8.51 2.56 0.69
N ILE A 126 -9.19 3.49 1.35
CA ILE A 126 -10.46 3.33 2.05
C ILE A 126 -11.53 4.01 1.21
N LYS A 127 -12.50 3.24 0.74
CA LYS A 127 -13.70 3.72 0.03
C LYS A 127 -14.91 3.03 0.64
N PRO A 128 -15.58 3.59 1.67
CA PRO A 128 -16.75 2.94 2.28
C PRO A 128 -17.79 2.57 1.21
N GLU A 129 -18.03 3.48 0.27
CA GLU A 129 -18.84 3.26 -0.93
C GLU A 129 -18.04 3.53 -2.21
N ILE A 130 -18.29 2.77 -3.29
CA ILE A 130 -17.65 3.01 -4.59
C ILE A 130 -18.64 3.73 -5.52
N THR A 131 -18.49 5.06 -5.62
CA THR A 131 -19.35 5.91 -6.45
C THR A 131 -19.13 5.66 -7.94
N ASN A 132 -17.87 5.49 -8.36
CA ASN A 132 -17.50 5.20 -9.74
C ASN A 132 -16.33 4.22 -9.80
N PHE A 133 -16.61 3.00 -10.26
CA PHE A 133 -15.62 1.95 -10.41
C PHE A 133 -14.40 2.38 -11.25
N GLY A 134 -14.62 3.02 -12.41
CA GLY A 134 -13.54 3.39 -13.33
C GLY A 134 -12.59 4.43 -12.75
N SER A 135 -13.12 5.42 -12.04
CA SER A 135 -12.32 6.44 -11.35
C SER A 135 -11.48 5.83 -10.23
N THR A 136 -12.09 5.00 -9.37
CA THR A 136 -11.40 4.31 -8.28
C THR A 136 -10.32 3.38 -8.82
N LEU A 137 -10.63 2.56 -9.83
CA LEU A 137 -9.64 1.68 -10.45
C LEU A 137 -8.48 2.46 -11.05
N ARG A 138 -8.75 3.56 -11.74
CA ARG A 138 -7.71 4.41 -12.33
C ARG A 138 -6.79 4.99 -11.26
N GLN A 139 -7.34 5.48 -10.15
CA GLN A 139 -6.57 5.99 -9.01
C GLN A 139 -5.66 4.90 -8.43
N LEU A 140 -6.21 3.72 -8.12
CA LEU A 140 -5.46 2.60 -7.56
C LEU A 140 -4.35 2.12 -8.51
N LYS A 141 -4.64 2.03 -9.82
CA LYS A 141 -3.65 1.66 -10.84
C LYS A 141 -2.54 2.69 -10.97
N LEU A 142 -2.86 3.99 -10.83
CA LEU A 142 -1.84 5.03 -10.79
C LEU A 142 -0.89 4.76 -9.61
N TYR A 143 -1.40 4.56 -8.40
CA TYR A 143 -0.55 4.27 -7.23
C TYR A 143 0.28 3.00 -7.42
N ILE A 144 -0.32 1.94 -7.95
CA ILE A 144 0.37 0.67 -8.26
C ILE A 144 1.57 0.89 -9.18
N SER A 145 1.45 1.76 -10.19
CA SER A 145 2.53 2.06 -11.14
C SER A 145 3.79 2.67 -10.48
N TYR A 146 3.68 3.17 -9.24
CA TYR A 146 4.80 3.69 -8.45
C TYR A 146 5.39 2.67 -7.46
N GLY A 147 5.36 1.37 -7.80
CA GLY A 147 6.11 0.33 -7.07
C GLY A 147 5.30 -0.52 -6.09
N TYR A 148 3.96 -0.49 -6.19
CA TYR A 148 3.04 -1.23 -5.33
C TYR A 148 2.38 -2.44 -6.02
N GLU A 149 2.98 -2.98 -7.08
CA GLU A 149 2.51 -4.19 -7.74
C GLU A 149 2.39 -5.37 -6.75
N GLY A 150 1.21 -6.00 -6.71
CA GLY A 150 0.87 -7.07 -5.75
C GLY A 150 0.68 -6.63 -4.29
N LYS A 151 0.76 -5.32 -4.02
CA LYS A 151 0.83 -4.72 -2.67
C LYS A 151 -0.25 -3.66 -2.41
N ALA A 152 -1.30 -3.67 -3.23
CA ALA A 152 -2.42 -2.76 -3.15
C ALA A 152 -3.62 -3.42 -2.47
N TYR A 153 -4.19 -2.74 -1.48
CA TYR A 153 -5.43 -3.14 -0.82
C TYR A 153 -6.50 -2.06 -0.98
N LEU A 154 -7.75 -2.48 -1.13
CA LEU A 154 -8.93 -1.61 -1.12
C LEU A 154 -9.83 -2.03 0.04
N LEU A 155 -10.01 -1.16 1.02
CA LEU A 155 -10.98 -1.34 2.08
C LEU A 155 -12.31 -0.70 1.69
N THR A 156 -13.37 -1.51 1.60
CA THR A 156 -14.70 -1.04 1.22
C THR A 156 -15.80 -1.88 1.85
N GLU A 157 -16.97 -1.29 2.09
CA GLU A 157 -18.19 -2.05 2.42
C GLU A 157 -18.92 -2.52 1.17
N ASP A 158 -18.65 -1.86 0.04
CA ASP A 158 -19.29 -2.11 -1.23
C ASP A 158 -18.70 -3.34 -1.93
N GLN A 159 -19.47 -4.43 -1.93
CA GLN A 159 -19.04 -5.71 -2.50
C GLN A 159 -19.32 -5.81 -4.01
N ARG A 160 -20.00 -4.83 -4.62
CA ARG A 160 -20.47 -4.92 -6.02
C ARG A 160 -19.36 -5.18 -7.03
N TYR A 161 -18.16 -4.65 -6.78
CA TYR A 161 -17.04 -4.65 -7.73
C TYR A 161 -15.85 -5.50 -7.29
N LYS A 162 -16.07 -6.41 -6.32
CA LYS A 162 -14.98 -7.17 -5.70
C LYS A 162 -14.14 -7.92 -6.73
N GLU A 163 -14.80 -8.70 -7.58
CA GLU A 163 -14.12 -9.59 -8.53
C GLU A 163 -13.35 -8.79 -9.59
N GLU A 164 -13.90 -7.64 -9.99
CA GLU A 164 -13.30 -6.73 -10.95
C GLU A 164 -12.02 -6.10 -10.41
N PHE A 165 -11.98 -5.70 -9.14
CA PHE A 165 -10.76 -5.22 -8.50
C PHE A 165 -9.74 -6.35 -8.29
N GLU A 166 -10.18 -7.52 -7.83
CA GLU A 166 -9.27 -8.65 -7.56
C GLU A 166 -8.61 -9.19 -8.82
N THR A 167 -9.35 -9.27 -9.94
CA THR A 167 -8.80 -9.64 -11.26
C THR A 167 -7.74 -8.65 -11.75
N GLN A 168 -7.80 -7.40 -11.26
CA GLN A 168 -6.84 -6.34 -11.55
C GLN A 168 -5.65 -6.31 -10.57
N GLY A 169 -5.53 -7.32 -9.68
CA GLY A 169 -4.42 -7.44 -8.73
C GLY A 169 -4.56 -6.55 -7.50
N ILE A 170 -5.75 -6.02 -7.22
CA ILE A 170 -6.06 -5.22 -6.03
C ILE A 170 -6.76 -6.12 -5.01
N LYS A 171 -6.20 -6.22 -3.81
CA LYS A 171 -6.75 -7.08 -2.75
C LYS A 171 -7.89 -6.36 -2.04
N VAL A 172 -9.14 -6.77 -2.28
CA VAL A 172 -10.30 -6.19 -1.60
C VAL A 172 -10.41 -6.77 -0.19
N ILE A 173 -10.53 -5.88 0.80
CA ILE A 173 -10.71 -6.19 2.21
C ILE A 173 -11.96 -5.50 2.73
N TYR A 174 -12.60 -6.13 3.72
CA TYR A 174 -13.86 -5.66 4.28
C TYR A 174 -13.65 -5.21 5.72
N PRO A 175 -14.29 -4.11 6.14
CA PRO A 175 -14.27 -3.74 7.53
C PRO A 175 -14.88 -4.84 8.39
N PRO A 176 -14.39 -5.05 9.62
CA PRO A 176 -15.06 -5.94 10.55
C PRO A 176 -16.48 -5.40 10.80
N LYS A 177 -17.46 -6.27 11.02
CA LYS A 177 -18.74 -5.85 11.60
C LYS A 177 -18.43 -5.27 12.98
N ILE A 178 -18.36 -3.95 13.10
CA ILE A 178 -18.16 -3.27 14.37
C ILE A 178 -19.43 -3.55 15.16
N GLN A 179 -19.36 -4.45 16.15
CA GLN A 179 -20.43 -4.57 17.13
C GLN A 179 -20.39 -3.28 17.94
N SER A 180 -21.32 -2.37 17.62
CA SER A 180 -21.63 -1.18 18.39
C SER A 180 -22.20 -1.58 19.75
N ASN A 181 -21.36 -2.11 20.63
CA ASN A 181 -21.69 -2.23 22.04
C ASN A 181 -21.38 -0.88 22.68
N LEU A 182 -22.38 0.01 22.62
CA LEU A 182 -22.57 1.10 23.58
C LEU A 182 -22.92 0.51 24.95
#